data_AF-A0A4Q2Y9T0-F1
#
_entry.id   AF-A0A4Q2Y9T0-F1
#
_cell.length_a   1.000
_cell.length_b   1.000
_cell.length_c   1.000
_cell.angle_alpha   90.00
_cell.angle_beta   90.00
_cell.angle_gamma   90.00
#
_symmetry.space_group_name_H-M   'P 1'
#
loop_
_entity.id
_entity.type
_entity.pdbx_description
1 polymer ?
#
loop_
_entity_poly.entity_id
_entity_poly.type
_entity_poly.pdbx_seq_one_letter_code
_entity_poly.pdbx_strand_id
1 'polypeptide(L)'
;MGQYSPTLLTTMSHPSSDQPLVSIIHHSGSGHTTELARAVAEGARSAGVRVAEHRIREEDFKGGRWLNEEVLAELDESDAIIFGSPTYMGGVSAQLKSFMDATSPRYLQRKWVDKIGAAFTVSGLPSGDKLNMLI
;
A
#
# COMPACT_ATOMS: atom_id res chain seq x y z
N MET A 1 49.61 13.55 -1.61
CA MET A 1 48.54 13.75 -0.61
C MET A 1 47.49 14.64 -1.26
N GLY A 2 46.23 14.28 -1.48
CA GLY A 2 45.47 13.07 -1.14
C GLY A 2 44.45 12.77 -2.24
N GLN A 3 44.05 11.50 -2.31
CA GLN A 3 43.20 10.92 -3.34
C GLN A 3 41.73 11.33 -3.12
N TYR A 4 41.06 11.78 -4.16
CA TYR A 4 39.59 11.90 -4.17
C TYR A 4 39.01 10.50 -4.37
N SER A 5 38.54 9.91 -3.26
CA SER A 5 37.80 8.66 -3.27
C SER A 5 36.32 8.97 -3.57
N PRO A 6 35.70 8.38 -4.61
CA PRO A 6 34.27 8.54 -4.83
C PRO A 6 33.52 7.82 -3.71
N THR A 7 32.72 8.58 -2.96
CA THR A 7 31.79 8.04 -1.96
C THR A 7 30.82 7.09 -2.66
N LEU A 8 31.00 5.80 -2.41
CA LEU A 8 30.11 4.74 -2.86
C LEU A 8 28.68 5.07 -2.37
N LEU A 9 27.73 5.21 -3.29
CA LEU A 9 26.32 5.09 -2.96
C LEU A 9 26.14 3.67 -2.40
N THR A 10 26.07 3.55 -1.08
CA THR A 10 25.58 2.34 -0.42
C THR A 10 24.15 2.15 -0.88
N THR A 11 23.94 1.23 -1.82
CA THR A 11 22.63 0.65 -2.09
C THR A 11 22.08 0.17 -0.76
N MET A 12 21.05 0.84 -0.25
CA MET A 12 20.30 0.36 0.90
C MET A 12 19.62 -0.93 0.46
N SER A 13 20.24 -2.06 0.79
CA SER A 13 19.69 -3.38 0.55
C SER A 13 18.54 -3.61 1.53
N HIS A 14 17.32 -3.70 0.99
CA HIS A 14 16.18 -4.27 1.70
C HIS A 14 16.56 -5.68 2.19
N PRO A 15 16.09 -6.12 3.36
CA PRO A 15 16.34 -7.48 3.83
C PRO A 15 15.68 -8.48 2.88
N SER A 16 16.46 -9.12 2.01
CA SER A 16 15.97 -10.10 1.07
C SER A 16 15.51 -11.36 1.80
N SER A 17 14.21 -11.49 2.04
CA SER A 17 13.61 -12.81 1.92
C SER A 17 13.82 -13.28 0.48
N ASP A 18 14.08 -14.58 0.29
CA ASP A 18 14.40 -15.22 -1.00
C ASP A 18 13.34 -14.96 -2.11
N GLN A 19 12.18 -14.38 -1.75
CA GLN A 19 11.16 -13.87 -2.63
C GLN A 19 10.64 -12.49 -2.15
N PRO A 20 10.43 -11.51 -3.04
CA PRO A 20 9.83 -10.23 -2.68
C PRO A 20 8.40 -10.36 -2.12
N LEU A 21 8.01 -9.46 -1.22
CA LEU A 21 6.68 -9.35 -0.63
C LEU A 21 5.96 -8.09 -1.11
N VAL A 22 4.80 -8.27 -1.74
CA VAL A 22 3.87 -7.20 -2.09
C VAL A 22 2.68 -7.24 -1.14
N SER A 23 2.45 -6.15 -0.40
CA SER A 23 1.26 -5.99 0.43
C SER A 23 0.22 -5.14 -0.29
N ILE A 24 -0.99 -5.66 -0.43
CA ILE A 24 -2.14 -4.99 -1.03
C ILE A 24 -3.10 -4.65 0.10
N ILE A 25 -3.39 -3.37 0.30
CA ILE A 25 -4.38 -2.93 1.27
C ILE A 25 -5.48 -2.14 0.57
N HIS A 26 -6.72 -2.55 0.76
CA HIS A 26 -7.84 -1.91 0.05
C HIS A 26 -9.10 -1.77 0.89
N HIS A 27 -9.88 -0.75 0.58
CA HIS A 27 -11.27 -0.66 1.03
C HIS A 27 -12.22 -0.97 -0.13
N SER A 28 -13.38 -1.56 0.17
CA SER A 28 -14.38 -1.93 -0.83
C SER A 28 -15.77 -1.86 -0.22
N GLY A 29 -16.63 -0.99 -0.77
CA GLY A 29 -18.02 -0.86 -0.35
C GLY A 29 -18.91 -1.95 -0.95
N SER A 30 -18.96 -2.04 -2.29
CA SER A 30 -19.84 -2.96 -3.03
C SER A 30 -19.14 -4.20 -3.63
N GLY A 31 -17.87 -4.41 -3.30
CA GLY A 31 -17.11 -5.60 -3.74
C GLY A 31 -16.23 -5.38 -4.96
N HIS A 32 -16.53 -4.42 -5.85
CA HIS A 32 -15.75 -4.23 -7.08
C HIS A 32 -14.26 -3.95 -6.86
N THR A 33 -13.93 -3.15 -5.83
CA THR A 33 -12.53 -2.88 -5.48
C THR A 33 -11.84 -4.13 -4.95
N THR A 34 -12.58 -5.04 -4.30
CA THR A 34 -12.05 -6.34 -3.85
C THR A 34 -11.76 -7.25 -5.02
N GLU A 35 -12.63 -7.30 -6.03
CA GLU A 35 -12.38 -8.09 -7.25
C GLU A 35 -11.13 -7.59 -7.98
N LEU A 36 -10.94 -6.27 -8.05
CA LEU A 36 -9.73 -5.69 -8.63
C LEU A 36 -8.48 -5.99 -7.77
N ALA A 37 -8.58 -5.90 -6.44
CA ALA A 37 -7.50 -6.28 -5.52
C ALA A 37 -7.06 -7.74 -5.74
N ARG A 38 -8.03 -8.64 -5.88
CA ARG A 38 -7.80 -10.06 -6.15
C ARG A 38 -7.09 -10.28 -7.49
N ALA A 39 -7.51 -9.58 -8.54
CA ALA A 39 -6.86 -9.66 -9.85
C ALA A 39 -5.40 -9.16 -9.81
N VAL A 40 -5.14 -8.06 -9.08
CA VAL A 40 -3.78 -7.56 -8.85
C VAL A 40 -2.94 -8.59 -8.07
N ALA A 41 -3.52 -9.18 -7.03
CA ALA A 41 -2.88 -10.21 -6.21
C ALA A 41 -2.54 -11.46 -7.03
N GLU A 42 -3.45 -11.92 -7.89
CA GLU A 42 -3.22 -13.04 -8.80
C GLU A 42 -2.11 -12.74 -9.81
N GLY A 43 -2.13 -11.54 -10.41
CA GLY A 43 -1.08 -11.08 -11.30
C GLY A 43 0.31 -11.10 -10.62
N ALA A 44 0.43 -10.53 -9.42
CA ALA A 44 1.68 -10.53 -8.65
C ALA A 44 2.13 -11.96 -8.29
N ARG A 45 1.22 -12.83 -7.84
CA ARG A 45 1.54 -14.25 -7.55
C ARG A 45 2.03 -15.00 -8.79
N SER A 46 1.43 -14.74 -9.96
CA SER A 46 1.85 -15.36 -11.23
C SER A 46 3.28 -14.99 -11.65
N ALA A 47 3.79 -13.85 -11.17
CA ALA A 47 5.16 -13.41 -11.37
C ALA A 47 6.14 -14.01 -10.33
N GLY A 48 5.69 -14.93 -9.47
CA GLY A 48 6.50 -15.58 -8.44
C GLY A 48 6.74 -14.75 -7.18
N VAL A 49 5.91 -13.72 -6.96
CA VAL A 49 6.02 -12.80 -5.82
C VAL A 49 5.09 -13.21 -4.68
N ARG A 50 5.54 -13.07 -3.43
CA ARG A 50 4.67 -13.29 -2.27
C ARG A 50 3.68 -12.13 -2.15
N VAL A 51 2.43 -12.46 -1.86
CA VAL A 51 1.38 -11.44 -1.75
C VAL A 51 0.62 -11.57 -0.44
N ALA A 52 0.63 -10.49 0.32
CA ALA A 52 -0.27 -10.24 1.44
C ALA A 52 -1.42 -9.34 0.96
N GLU A 53 -2.66 -9.71 1.25
CA GLU A 53 -3.84 -8.93 0.85
C GLU A 53 -4.70 -8.68 2.08
N HIS A 54 -4.97 -7.40 2.39
CA HIS A 54 -5.83 -6.99 3.49
C HIS A 54 -6.96 -6.08 3.01
N ARG A 55 -8.20 -6.53 3.23
CA ARG A 55 -9.38 -5.68 3.07
C ARG A 55 -9.64 -4.93 4.36
N ILE A 56 -9.61 -3.60 4.30
CA ILE A 56 -10.02 -2.71 5.38
C ILE A 56 -11.51 -2.92 5.69
N ARG A 57 -11.79 -3.21 6.96
CA ARG A 57 -13.15 -3.39 7.51
C ARG A 57 -13.40 -2.43 8.66
N GLU A 58 -14.66 -2.25 9.04
CA GLU A 58 -15.02 -1.41 10.19
C GLU A 58 -14.41 -1.93 11.51
N GLU A 59 -14.29 -3.26 11.64
CA GLU A 59 -13.68 -3.93 12.79
C GLU A 59 -12.18 -3.64 12.96
N ASP A 60 -11.50 -3.16 11.91
CA ASP A 60 -10.11 -2.70 11.99
C ASP A 60 -9.98 -1.35 12.72
N PHE A 61 -11.10 -0.70 13.08
CA PHE A 61 -11.11 0.61 13.72
C PHE A 61 -11.83 0.63 15.07
N LYS A 62 -11.37 1.52 15.96
CA LYS A 62 -12.11 1.94 17.16
C LYS A 62 -11.95 3.44 17.39
N GLY A 63 -13.05 4.17 17.33
CA GLY A 63 -13.05 5.63 17.46
C GLY A 63 -12.20 6.32 16.40
N GLY A 64 -12.19 5.80 15.17
CA GLY A 64 -11.39 6.32 14.06
C GLY A 64 -9.89 5.96 14.09
N ARG A 65 -9.46 5.18 15.08
CA ARG A 65 -8.07 4.68 15.17
C ARG A 65 -7.97 3.27 14.66
N TRP A 66 -6.95 3.01 13.84
CA TRP A 66 -6.59 1.66 13.42
C TRP A 66 -6.20 0.79 14.62
N LEU A 67 -6.69 -0.45 14.64
CA LEU A 67 -6.46 -1.42 15.71
C LEU A 67 -5.54 -2.57 15.29
N ASN A 68 -5.47 -2.86 13.99
CA ASN A 68 -4.85 -4.07 13.48
C ASN A 68 -3.34 -3.88 13.25
N GLU A 69 -2.57 -3.93 14.34
CA GLU A 69 -1.11 -3.74 14.30
C GLU A 69 -0.40 -4.84 13.49
N GLU A 70 -0.98 -6.04 13.39
CA GLU A 70 -0.43 -7.15 12.59
C GLU A 70 -0.36 -6.79 11.11
N VAL A 71 -1.41 -6.16 10.57
CA VAL A 71 -1.42 -5.64 9.20
C VAL A 71 -0.34 -4.57 9.03
N LEU A 72 -0.20 -3.65 9.98
CA LEU A 72 0.84 -2.62 9.89
C LEU A 72 2.25 -3.21 9.94
N ALA A 73 2.47 -4.24 10.76
CA ALA A 73 3.74 -4.96 10.79
C ALA A 73 4.02 -5.67 9.46
N GLU A 74 3.02 -6.30 8.83
CA GLU A 74 3.17 -6.92 7.52
C GLU A 74 3.48 -5.89 6.40
N LEU A 75 2.92 -4.68 6.49
CA LEU A 75 3.28 -3.57 5.60
C LEU A 75 4.70 -3.03 5.86
N ASP A 76 5.15 -3.07 7.11
CA ASP A 76 6.51 -2.66 7.49
C ASP A 76 7.56 -3.62 6.90
N GLU A 77 7.23 -4.89 6.65
CA GLU A 77 8.12 -5.91 6.07
C GLU A 77 8.07 -6.02 4.53
N SER A 78 7.12 -5.36 3.86
CA SER A 78 6.94 -5.50 2.39
C SER A 78 8.02 -4.77 1.57
N ASP A 79 8.28 -5.24 0.36
CA ASP A 79 9.07 -4.51 -0.64
C ASP A 79 8.22 -3.49 -1.42
N ALA A 80 6.93 -3.80 -1.59
CA ALA A 80 5.96 -2.95 -2.26
C ALA A 80 4.63 -2.89 -1.51
N ILE A 81 3.99 -1.73 -1.53
CA ILE A 81 2.66 -1.50 -0.95
C ILE A 81 1.73 -0.97 -2.03
N ILE A 82 0.61 -1.65 -2.23
CA ILE A 82 -0.43 -1.28 -3.21
C ILE A 82 -1.70 -0.87 -2.47
N PHE A 83 -2.17 0.34 -2.73
CA PHE A 83 -3.40 0.86 -2.12
C PHE A 83 -4.61 0.74 -3.07
N GLY A 84 -5.73 0.24 -2.56
CA GLY A 84 -6.98 0.14 -3.31
C GLY A 84 -8.14 0.88 -2.64
N SER A 85 -8.92 1.64 -3.41
CA SER A 85 -10.16 2.23 -2.88
C SER A 85 -11.20 2.41 -3.97
N PRO A 86 -12.51 2.41 -3.66
CA PRO A 86 -13.49 3.05 -4.54
C PRO A 86 -13.22 4.56 -4.62
N THR A 87 -13.60 5.18 -5.73
CA THR A 87 -13.63 6.65 -5.86
C THR A 87 -14.93 7.18 -5.27
N TYR A 88 -14.83 8.01 -4.23
CA TYR A 88 -15.96 8.74 -3.66
C TYR A 88 -15.68 10.23 -3.72
N MET A 89 -16.52 10.97 -4.46
CA MET A 89 -16.43 12.43 -4.61
C MET A 89 -15.02 12.93 -4.99
N GLY A 90 -14.37 12.22 -5.94
CA GLY A 90 -13.02 12.54 -6.41
C GLY A 90 -11.88 12.16 -5.45
N GLY A 91 -12.18 11.52 -4.32
CA GLY A 91 -11.17 11.07 -3.35
C GLY A 91 -11.24 9.57 -3.04
N VAL A 92 -10.31 9.15 -2.19
CA VAL A 92 -10.35 7.84 -1.54
C VAL A 92 -11.50 7.76 -0.54
N SER A 93 -11.90 6.53 -0.23
CA SER A 93 -12.86 6.28 0.85
C SER A 93 -12.35 6.74 2.22
N ALA A 94 -13.29 7.10 3.09
CA ALA A 94 -12.98 7.53 4.45
C ALA A 94 -12.21 6.46 5.25
N GLN A 95 -12.49 5.18 5.00
CA GLN A 95 -11.83 4.05 5.61
C GLN A 95 -10.35 3.98 5.20
N LEU A 96 -10.06 4.06 3.89
CA LEU A 96 -8.67 4.09 3.42
C LEU A 96 -7.93 5.33 3.95
N LYS A 97 -8.60 6.50 3.96
CA LYS A 97 -8.00 7.72 4.50
C LYS A 97 -7.68 7.62 6.00
N SER A 98 -8.60 7.04 6.77
CA SER A 98 -8.40 6.81 8.22
C SER A 98 -7.25 5.85 8.49
N PHE A 99 -7.11 4.81 7.66
CA PHE A 99 -5.94 3.93 7.68
C PHE A 99 -4.65 4.71 7.38
N MET A 100 -4.61 5.51 6.32
CA MET A 100 -3.44 6.33 5.96
C MET A 100 -3.05 7.30 7.09
N ASP A 101 -4.01 7.91 7.78
CA ASP A 101 -3.71 8.80 8.91
C ASP A 101 -3.11 8.05 10.11
N ALA A 102 -3.51 6.80 10.30
CA ALA A 102 -2.96 5.93 11.33
C ALA A 102 -1.50 5.50 11.08
N THR A 103 -0.98 5.63 9.85
CA THR A 103 0.41 5.30 9.52
C THR A 103 1.40 6.44 9.85
N SER A 104 0.92 7.58 10.38
CA SER A 104 1.78 8.71 10.75
C SER A 104 2.99 8.35 11.64
N PRO A 105 2.94 7.40 12.59
CA PRO A 105 4.14 6.98 13.32
C PRO A 105 5.19 6.30 12.45
N ARG A 106 4.77 5.53 11.42
CA ARG A 106 5.66 4.86 10.46
C ARG A 106 6.36 5.87 9.56
N TYR A 107 5.62 6.92 9.17
CA TYR A 107 6.18 8.05 8.42
C TYR A 107 7.31 8.73 9.19
N LEU A 108 7.09 9.03 10.48
CA LEU A 108 8.12 9.64 11.35
C LEU A 108 9.36 8.74 11.48
N GLN A 109 9.16 7.42 11.52
CA GLN A 109 10.24 6.43 11.57
C GLN A 109 10.85 6.12 10.20
N ARG A 110 10.35 6.72 9.11
CA ARG A 110 10.77 6.47 7.73
C ARG A 110 10.68 5.00 7.30
N LYS A 111 9.80 4.20 7.92
CA LYS A 111 9.70 2.75 7.68
C LYS A 111 9.35 2.36 6.26
N TRP A 112 8.66 3.23 5.52
CA TRP A 112 8.21 2.95 4.15
C TRP A 112 8.99 3.72 3.09
N VAL A 113 10.11 4.34 3.48
CA VAL A 113 11.04 4.95 2.51
C VAL A 113 11.62 3.85 1.61
N ASP A 114 11.80 4.18 0.33
CA ASP A 114 12.35 3.32 -0.73
C ASP A 114 11.52 2.08 -1.11
N LYS A 115 10.35 1.86 -0.49
CA LYS A 115 9.38 0.85 -0.93
C LYS A 115 8.69 1.28 -2.22
N ILE A 116 8.33 0.32 -3.07
CA ILE A 116 7.53 0.59 -4.27
C ILE A 116 6.09 0.88 -3.86
N GLY A 117 5.59 2.06 -4.22
CA GLY A 117 4.19 2.43 -4.03
C GLY A 117 3.39 2.29 -5.33
N ALA A 118 2.21 1.68 -5.24
CA ALA A 118 1.23 1.70 -6.33
C ALA A 118 -0.19 1.90 -5.77
N ALA A 119 -1.13 2.29 -6.63
CA ALA A 119 -2.53 2.40 -6.24
C ALA A 119 -3.48 2.12 -7.39
N PHE A 120 -4.69 1.67 -7.06
CA PHE A 120 -5.78 1.46 -8.01
C PHE A 120 -7.11 1.98 -7.46
N THR A 121 -8.02 2.28 -8.36
CA THR A 121 -9.36 2.72 -7.99
C THR A 121 -10.45 2.19 -8.91
N VAL A 122 -11.67 2.09 -8.36
CA VAL A 122 -12.89 1.75 -9.09
C VAL A 122 -13.93 2.86 -8.90
N SER A 123 -14.50 3.33 -10.01
CA SER A 123 -15.62 4.30 -10.02
C SER A 123 -16.76 3.78 -10.87
N GLY A 124 -17.99 4.25 -10.59
CA GLY A 124 -19.19 3.82 -11.33
C GLY A 124 -19.24 4.28 -12.79
N LEU A 125 -18.47 5.31 -13.18
CA LEU A 125 -18.42 5.84 -14.55
C LEU A 125 -16.99 5.82 -15.10
N PRO A 126 -16.79 5.63 -16.42
CA PRO A 126 -15.47 5.64 -17.06
C PRO A 126 -14.65 6.92 -16.79
N SER A 127 -15.30 8.08 -16.67
CA SER A 127 -14.65 9.37 -16.38
C SER A 127 -14.97 9.94 -14.99
N GLY A 128 -15.46 9.10 -14.06
CA GLY A 128 -15.90 9.54 -12.72
C GLY A 128 -14.76 9.88 -11.76
N ASP A 129 -14.05 10.97 -12.02
CA ASP A 129 -13.02 11.60 -11.17
C ASP A 129 -11.82 10.72 -10.75
N LYS A 130 -11.65 9.54 -11.34
CA LYS A 130 -10.52 8.64 -11.06
C LYS A 130 -9.15 9.31 -11.24
N LEU A 131 -9.07 10.27 -12.17
CA LEU A 131 -7.81 10.94 -12.51
C LEU A 131 -7.25 11.74 -11.33
N ASN A 132 -8.11 12.34 -10.50
CA ASN A 132 -7.69 13.13 -9.33
C ASN A 132 -7.33 12.29 -8.11
N MET A 133 -7.62 10.99 -8.13
CA MET A 133 -7.48 10.12 -6.97
C MET A 133 -6.09 9.48 -6.84
N LEU A 134 -5.34 9.38 -7.95
CA LEU A 134 -4.05 8.69 -8.02
C LEU A 134 -2.85 9.64 -8.19
N ILE A 135 -3.05 10.96 -8.01
CA ILE A 135 -2.02 12.01 -8.08
C ILE A 135 -1.72 12.57 -6.69
#